data_AF-A0A9W4RVW0-F1
#
_entry.id   AF-A0A9W4RVW0-F1
#
_cell.length_a   1.000
_cell.length_b   1.000
_cell.length_c   1.000
_cell.angle_alpha   90.00
_cell.angle_beta   90.00
_cell.angle_gamma   90.00
#
_symmetry.space_group_name_H-M   'P 1'
#
loop_
_entity.id
_entity.type
_entity.pdbx_description
1 polymer ?
#
loop_
_entity_poly.entity_id
_entity_poly.type
_entity_poly.pdbx_seq_one_letter_code
_entity_poly.pdbx_strand_id
1 'polypeptide(L)'
;MHLHKQPDEERTDSAWQSEYGSRKDAPKHLIELEEKWFEASPAFLDDGFEYVPEREDGTPRTKYVGEPTKDIDHNWEQLHWGRFFLLTEDEAKKAWGPGYEKYWAPREGGYIAALEVMHTVHCLDYIRRAFYPDIYPNKNPIHGTKHRDHCIEHLRQIILCNSDLTPIPSIFYIGVEDNYINSDRPHTCRNFQKIREFVFDRFNGSSRVAPRPGTVWSDEWINTDRPHT
;
A
#
# COMPACT_ATOMS: atom_id res chain seq x y z
N MET A 1 31.66 38.86 40.07
CA MET A 1 31.93 39.07 38.63
C MET A 1 32.41 37.73 38.09
N HIS A 2 31.49 36.86 37.65
CA HIS A 2 31.06 36.68 36.24
C HIS A 2 32.22 36.29 35.31
N LEU A 3 32.17 35.29 34.42
CA LEU A 3 31.20 34.26 34.00
C LEU A 3 31.97 33.40 32.95
N HIS A 4 31.59 32.13 32.79
CA HIS A 4 31.63 31.35 31.53
C HIS A 4 32.99 30.89 30.97
N LYS A 5 33.12 29.72 30.33
CA LYS A 5 32.24 28.59 29.98
C LYS A 5 33.17 27.43 29.56
N GLN A 6 32.84 26.19 29.89
CA GLN A 6 33.34 25.04 29.15
C GLN A 6 32.71 25.02 27.75
N PRO A 7 33.41 24.60 26.69
CA PRO A 7 32.75 24.20 25.46
C PRO A 7 32.29 22.74 25.61
N ASP A 8 30.97 22.56 25.68
CA ASP A 8 30.27 21.29 25.55
C ASP A 8 30.22 20.83 24.08
N GLU A 9 30.35 19.51 23.94
CA GLU A 9 29.77 18.60 22.95
C GLU A 9 29.57 19.09 21.50
N GLU A 10 30.42 18.52 20.65
CA GLU A 10 30.19 18.34 19.22
C GLU A 10 29.01 17.35 19.01
N ARG A 11 27.79 17.89 19.08
CA ARG A 11 26.56 17.17 18.72
C ARG A 11 26.50 17.04 17.20
N THR A 12 27.03 15.93 16.68
CA THR A 12 26.73 15.49 15.31
C THR A 12 25.33 14.89 15.29
N ASP A 13 24.31 15.75 15.25
CA ASP A 13 22.96 15.32 14.85
C ASP A 13 23.03 14.93 13.36
N SER A 14 23.28 13.65 13.10
CA SER A 14 23.16 13.07 11.77
C SER A 14 21.74 13.36 11.24
N ALA A 15 21.65 13.88 10.03
CA ALA A 15 20.44 14.39 9.36
C ALA A 15 19.34 13.34 9.06
N TRP A 16 19.26 12.25 9.83
CA TRP A 16 18.44 11.06 9.54
C TRP A 16 17.34 10.78 10.58
N GLN A 17 17.14 11.65 11.57
CA GLN A 17 16.10 11.45 12.58
C GLN A 17 14.90 12.37 12.39
N SER A 18 14.04 12.06 11.42
CA SER A 18 12.59 12.35 11.52
C SER A 18 11.79 11.63 10.43
N GLU A 19 11.92 10.31 10.35
CA GLU A 19 11.09 9.61 9.38
C GLU A 19 9.60 9.61 9.79
N TYR A 20 8.74 10.09 8.88
CA TYR A 20 7.27 10.08 8.83
C TYR A 20 6.47 10.65 10.02
N GLY A 21 6.01 11.89 9.88
CA GLY A 21 5.22 12.64 10.86
C GLY A 21 3.80 12.13 11.18
N SER A 22 3.31 11.07 10.53
CA SER A 22 2.01 10.42 10.86
C SER A 22 2.11 9.36 11.98
N ARG A 23 3.32 9.08 12.48
CA ARG A 23 3.64 7.94 13.36
C ARG A 23 3.13 8.01 14.80
N LYS A 24 2.59 9.15 15.27
CA LYS A 24 2.37 9.34 16.72
C LYS A 24 1.41 8.32 17.36
N ASP A 25 0.52 7.73 16.56
CA ASP A 25 -0.56 6.87 17.07
C ASP A 25 -0.67 5.49 16.42
N ALA A 26 0.18 5.17 15.45
CA ALA A 26 0.23 3.83 14.87
C ALA A 26 0.88 2.84 15.86
N PRO A 27 0.34 1.63 16.03
CA PRO A 27 1.00 0.59 16.82
C PRO A 27 2.43 0.36 16.32
N LYS A 28 3.41 0.35 17.24
CA LYS A 28 4.85 0.27 16.89
C LYS A 28 5.20 -0.92 16.01
N HIS A 29 4.51 -2.06 16.18
CA HIS A 29 4.71 -3.25 15.35
C HIS A 29 4.31 -3.06 13.88
N LEU A 30 3.47 -2.06 13.57
CA LEU A 30 3.13 -1.67 12.18
C LEU A 30 4.18 -0.74 11.55
N ILE A 31 5.14 -0.27 12.35
CA ILE A 31 6.24 0.61 11.90
C ILE A 31 7.51 -0.24 11.67
N GLU A 32 7.40 -1.57 11.77
CA GLU A 32 8.51 -2.48 11.47
C GLU A 32 9.01 -2.23 10.05
N LEU A 33 10.31 -1.98 9.93
CA LEU A 33 11.00 -1.77 8.66
C LEU A 33 11.73 -3.05 8.26
N GLU A 34 11.76 -3.32 6.97
CA GLU A 34 12.50 -4.42 6.35
C GLU A 34 13.23 -3.89 5.12
N GLU A 35 14.41 -4.46 4.83
CA GLU A 35 15.02 -4.28 3.52
C GLU A 35 14.40 -5.29 2.56
N LYS A 36 13.93 -4.82 1.40
CA LYS A 36 13.44 -5.67 0.33
C LYS A 36 14.17 -5.37 -0.96
N TRP A 37 14.74 -6.42 -1.54
CA TRP A 37 15.27 -6.36 -2.89
C TRP A 37 14.10 -6.29 -3.88
N PHE A 38 14.03 -5.20 -4.63
CA PHE A 38 13.08 -5.08 -5.74
C PHE A 38 13.53 -5.95 -6.89
N GLU A 39 12.57 -6.48 -7.63
CA GLU A 39 12.82 -7.44 -8.70
C GLU A 39 11.99 -7.09 -9.92
N ALA A 40 12.34 -7.72 -11.04
CA ALA A 40 11.63 -7.69 -12.31
C ALA A 40 11.84 -6.42 -13.15
N SER A 41 12.98 -5.75 -12.99
CA SER A 41 13.48 -4.83 -14.02
C SER A 41 13.71 -5.58 -15.34
N PRO A 42 13.23 -5.05 -16.48
CA PRO A 42 13.54 -5.60 -17.79
C PRO A 42 15.05 -5.66 -18.08
N ALA A 43 15.45 -6.67 -18.85
CA ALA A 43 16.76 -6.82 -19.45
C ALA A 43 16.60 -7.13 -20.94
N PHE A 44 17.70 -7.00 -21.70
CA PHE A 44 17.68 -7.17 -23.15
C PHE A 44 18.78 -8.14 -23.59
N LEU A 45 18.45 -9.04 -24.50
CA LEU A 45 19.43 -9.86 -25.22
C LEU A 45 20.17 -9.04 -26.29
N ASP A 46 21.23 -9.59 -26.86
CA ASP A 46 22.04 -8.91 -27.91
C ASP A 46 21.26 -8.66 -29.21
N ASP A 47 20.15 -9.37 -29.43
CA ASP A 47 19.23 -9.14 -30.55
C ASP A 47 18.11 -8.13 -30.23
N GLY A 48 18.14 -7.54 -29.04
CA GLY A 48 17.17 -6.55 -28.57
C GLY A 48 15.91 -7.16 -27.95
N PHE A 49 15.81 -8.48 -27.80
CA PHE A 49 14.65 -9.10 -27.15
C PHE A 49 14.57 -8.73 -25.68
N GLU A 50 13.47 -8.09 -25.29
CA GLU A 50 13.16 -7.73 -23.90
C GLU A 50 12.66 -8.94 -23.11
N TYR A 51 13.20 -9.14 -21.91
CA TYR A 51 12.76 -10.18 -20.99
C TYR A 51 12.93 -9.74 -19.53
N VAL A 52 12.32 -10.48 -18.61
CA VAL A 52 12.55 -10.31 -17.18
C VAL A 52 13.46 -11.45 -16.70
N PRO A 53 14.67 -11.17 -16.17
CA PRO A 53 15.55 -12.21 -15.68
C PRO A 53 14.90 -13.05 -14.57
N GLU A 54 15.13 -14.36 -14.56
CA GLU A 54 14.75 -15.22 -13.44
C GLU A 54 15.61 -14.90 -12.19
N ARG A 55 15.21 -15.39 -11.02
CA ARG A 55 16.04 -15.24 -9.82
C ARG A 55 17.28 -16.12 -9.96
N GLU A 56 18.41 -15.64 -9.44
CA GLU A 56 19.68 -16.40 -9.47
C GLU A 56 19.57 -17.75 -8.74
N ASP A 57 18.75 -17.82 -7.70
CA ASP A 57 18.50 -19.04 -6.92
C ASP A 57 17.47 -19.99 -7.58
N GLY A 58 16.93 -19.61 -8.73
CA GLY A 58 15.91 -20.38 -9.47
C GLY A 58 14.54 -20.41 -8.79
N THR A 59 14.33 -19.67 -7.69
CA THR A 59 13.02 -19.64 -7.03
C THR A 59 12.00 -18.87 -7.87
N PRO A 60 10.77 -19.38 -8.02
CA PRO A 60 9.75 -18.67 -8.80
C PRO A 60 9.24 -17.45 -8.03
N ARG A 61 8.94 -16.38 -8.79
CA ARG A 61 8.26 -15.19 -8.25
C ARG A 61 6.75 -15.39 -8.21
N THR A 62 6.10 -14.83 -7.20
CA THR A 62 4.64 -14.67 -7.21
C THR A 62 4.24 -13.78 -8.38
N LYS A 63 3.30 -14.25 -9.21
CA LYS A 63 2.87 -13.54 -10.41
C LYS A 63 1.80 -12.50 -10.08
N TYR A 64 2.12 -11.23 -10.29
CA TYR A 64 1.18 -10.10 -10.15
C TYR A 64 0.87 -9.40 -11.48
N VAL A 65 1.62 -9.68 -12.55
CA VAL A 65 1.48 -9.02 -13.86
C VAL A 65 1.56 -10.03 -15.00
N GLY A 66 1.17 -9.60 -16.20
CA GLY A 66 1.08 -10.42 -17.41
C GLY A 66 -0.38 -10.59 -17.87
N GLU A 67 -0.58 -11.48 -18.84
CA GLU A 67 -1.92 -11.82 -19.33
C GLU A 67 -2.85 -12.21 -18.17
N PRO A 68 -4.09 -11.68 -18.12
CA PRO A 68 -5.05 -11.97 -17.06
C PRO A 68 -5.25 -13.45 -16.79
N THR A 69 -5.05 -13.85 -15.54
CA THR A 69 -5.33 -15.20 -15.06
C THR A 69 -5.96 -15.15 -13.68
N LYS A 70 -6.68 -16.23 -13.30
CA LYS A 70 -7.27 -16.35 -11.97
C LYS A 70 -6.21 -16.30 -10.86
N ASP A 71 -5.01 -16.82 -11.11
CA ASP A 71 -3.92 -16.81 -10.14
C ASP A 71 -3.40 -15.39 -9.89
N ILE A 72 -3.27 -14.57 -10.95
CA ILE A 72 -2.91 -13.16 -10.81
C ILE A 72 -4.00 -12.43 -10.01
N ASP A 73 -5.28 -12.63 -10.34
CA ASP A 73 -6.38 -12.00 -9.63
C ASP A 73 -6.43 -12.40 -8.16
N HIS A 74 -6.22 -13.68 -7.86
CA HIS A 74 -6.11 -14.18 -6.49
C HIS A 74 -4.95 -13.54 -5.73
N ASN A 75 -3.76 -13.46 -6.35
CA ASN A 75 -2.59 -12.84 -5.72
C ASN A 75 -2.85 -11.38 -5.36
N TRP A 76 -3.50 -10.60 -6.24
CA TRP A 76 -3.90 -9.22 -5.94
C TRP A 76 -4.94 -9.15 -4.83
N GLU A 77 -5.97 -10.01 -4.85
CA GLU A 77 -6.98 -10.05 -3.80
C GLU A 77 -6.36 -10.31 -2.43
N GLN A 78 -5.35 -11.16 -2.32
CA GLN A 78 -4.67 -11.40 -1.04
C GLN A 78 -4.06 -10.13 -0.45
N LEU A 79 -3.61 -9.18 -1.29
CA LEU A 79 -3.00 -7.95 -0.83
C LEU A 79 -4.01 -6.96 -0.22
N HIS A 80 -5.25 -6.90 -0.73
CA HIS A 80 -6.22 -5.83 -0.36
C HIS A 80 -7.60 -6.32 0.11
N TRP A 81 -7.86 -7.63 0.14
CA TRP A 81 -9.12 -8.17 0.65
C TRP A 81 -9.33 -7.86 2.14
N GLY A 82 -10.58 -7.63 2.57
CA GLY A 82 -10.87 -7.33 3.98
C GLY A 82 -10.22 -6.03 4.46
N ARG A 83 -10.06 -5.05 3.56
CA ARG A 83 -9.37 -3.76 3.79
C ARG A 83 -10.08 -2.80 4.74
N PHE A 84 -11.38 -3.01 4.97
CA PHE A 84 -12.20 -2.12 5.80
C PHE A 84 -12.44 -2.72 7.18
N PHE A 85 -12.40 -1.90 8.22
CA PHE A 85 -12.71 -2.32 9.58
C PHE A 85 -13.37 -1.16 10.34
N LEU A 86 -14.06 -1.50 11.43
CA LEU A 86 -14.66 -0.49 12.29
C LEU A 86 -13.63 0.07 13.29
N LEU A 87 -13.74 1.36 13.55
CA LEU A 87 -13.09 2.04 14.67
C LEU A 87 -14.08 2.19 15.83
N THR A 88 -13.56 2.14 17.05
CA THR A 88 -14.27 2.68 18.22
C THR A 88 -14.44 4.20 18.06
N GLU A 89 -15.34 4.79 18.83
CA GLU A 89 -15.55 6.24 18.83
C GLU A 89 -14.30 7.00 19.26
N ASP A 90 -13.57 6.49 20.26
CA ASP A 90 -12.30 7.07 20.70
C ASP A 90 -11.21 6.95 19.63
N GLU A 91 -11.12 5.81 18.93
CA GLU A 91 -10.20 5.63 17.80
C GLU A 91 -10.51 6.62 16.66
N ALA A 92 -11.79 6.77 16.29
CA ALA A 92 -12.22 7.70 15.25
C ALA A 92 -11.95 9.17 15.63
N LYS A 93 -12.26 9.55 16.86
CA LYS A 93 -11.99 10.89 17.40
C LYS A 93 -10.49 11.20 17.42
N LYS A 94 -9.68 10.21 17.79
CA LYS A 94 -8.21 10.33 17.79
C LYS A 94 -7.65 10.45 16.38
N ALA A 95 -8.14 9.64 15.44
CA ALA A 95 -7.66 9.61 14.06
C ALA A 95 -8.04 10.86 13.26
N TRP A 96 -9.25 11.40 13.47
CA TRP A 96 -9.81 12.44 12.60
C TRP A 96 -10.08 13.78 13.28
N GLY A 97 -9.98 13.85 14.61
CA GLY A 97 -10.15 15.08 15.37
C GLY A 97 -11.58 15.62 15.36
N PRO A 98 -11.77 16.93 15.65
CA PRO A 98 -13.09 17.56 15.62
C PRO A 98 -13.81 17.40 14.28
N GLY A 99 -15.09 17.04 14.32
CA GLY A 99 -15.90 16.78 13.13
C GLY A 99 -15.83 15.33 12.62
N TYR A 100 -15.24 14.42 13.39
CA TYR A 100 -15.22 12.99 13.09
C TYR A 100 -16.63 12.38 12.93
N GLU A 101 -17.64 12.98 13.56
CA GLU A 101 -19.03 12.53 13.56
C GLU A 101 -19.61 12.42 12.13
N LYS A 102 -19.11 13.23 11.19
CA LYS A 102 -19.54 13.19 9.77
C LYS A 102 -19.12 11.91 9.05
N TYR A 103 -18.16 11.15 9.60
CA TYR A 103 -17.67 9.89 9.05
C TYR A 103 -18.43 8.68 9.62
N TRP A 104 -19.48 8.89 10.41
CA TRP A 104 -20.34 7.82 10.89
C TRP A 104 -21.01 7.11 9.71
N ALA A 105 -20.88 5.79 9.66
CA ALA A 105 -21.46 4.95 8.62
C ALA A 105 -22.70 4.23 9.20
N PRO A 106 -23.92 4.75 8.92
CA PRO A 106 -25.13 4.32 9.61
C PRO A 106 -25.59 2.91 9.23
N ARG A 107 -25.23 2.39 8.05
CA ARG A 107 -25.62 1.03 7.66
C ARG A 107 -24.77 -0.02 8.37
N GLU A 108 -23.53 0.37 8.68
CA GLU A 108 -22.49 -0.46 9.25
C GLU A 108 -22.41 -0.31 10.78
N GLY A 109 -23.12 0.67 11.33
CA GLY A 109 -23.23 0.91 12.76
C GLY A 109 -21.91 1.33 13.40
N GLY A 110 -21.06 2.04 12.67
CA GLY A 110 -19.72 2.38 13.15
C GLY A 110 -18.97 3.36 12.25
N TYR A 111 -17.72 3.61 12.61
CA TYR A 111 -16.79 4.40 11.80
C TYR A 111 -15.95 3.44 10.95
N ILE A 112 -16.20 3.40 9.64
CA ILE A 112 -15.43 2.55 8.72
C ILE A 112 -14.10 3.23 8.40
N ALA A 113 -13.01 2.49 8.56
CA ALA A 113 -11.69 2.91 8.15
C ALA A 113 -11.04 1.84 7.28
N ALA A 114 -10.11 2.27 6.44
CA ALA A 114 -9.09 1.44 5.84
C ALA A 114 -7.74 2.09 6.11
N LEU A 115 -6.68 1.30 6.15
CA LEU A 115 -5.34 1.87 6.07
C LEU A 115 -5.08 2.33 4.63
N GLU A 116 -4.42 3.48 4.51
CA GLU A 116 -4.10 4.13 3.24
C GLU A 116 -3.48 3.16 2.22
N VAL A 117 -2.49 2.35 2.63
CA VAL A 117 -1.85 1.36 1.76
C VAL A 117 -2.83 0.33 1.16
N MET A 118 -3.91 -0.01 1.86
CA MET A 118 -4.92 -0.95 1.36
C MET A 118 -5.77 -0.31 0.26
N HIS A 119 -6.05 0.99 0.37
CA HIS A 119 -6.71 1.74 -0.70
C HIS A 119 -5.77 1.93 -1.91
N THR A 120 -4.50 2.27 -1.66
CA THR A 120 -3.48 2.41 -2.71
C THR A 120 -3.31 1.12 -3.53
N VAL A 121 -3.18 -0.03 -2.87
CA VAL A 121 -3.06 -1.34 -3.54
C VAL A 121 -4.32 -1.70 -4.33
N HIS A 122 -5.51 -1.47 -3.77
CA HIS A 122 -6.78 -1.68 -4.48
C HIS A 122 -6.87 -0.81 -5.75
N CYS A 123 -6.49 0.47 -5.67
CA CYS A 123 -6.46 1.39 -6.80
C CYS A 123 -5.48 0.93 -7.89
N LEU A 124 -4.31 0.41 -7.50
CA LEU A 124 -3.34 -0.14 -8.44
C LEU A 124 -3.87 -1.40 -9.16
N ASP A 125 -4.54 -2.32 -8.43
CA ASP A 125 -5.20 -3.48 -9.03
C ASP A 125 -6.29 -3.06 -10.03
N TYR A 126 -7.04 -2.00 -9.71
CA TYR A 126 -8.05 -1.46 -10.61
C TYR A 126 -7.45 -0.91 -11.92
N ILE A 127 -6.33 -0.19 -11.82
CA ILE A 127 -5.60 0.31 -13.00
C ILE A 127 -5.02 -0.85 -13.81
N ARG A 128 -4.45 -1.86 -13.17
CA ARG A 128 -3.97 -3.08 -13.83
C ARG A 128 -5.08 -3.70 -14.68
N ARG A 129 -6.26 -3.90 -14.12
CA ARG A 129 -7.42 -4.47 -14.83
C ARG A 129 -7.89 -3.58 -15.98
N ALA A 130 -7.74 -2.26 -15.88
CA ALA A 130 -8.13 -1.32 -16.93
C ALA A 130 -7.29 -1.46 -18.22
N PHE A 131 -6.12 -2.09 -18.18
CA PHE A 131 -5.36 -2.44 -19.40
C PHE A 131 -5.98 -3.60 -20.20
N TYR A 132 -6.95 -4.32 -19.63
CA TYR A 132 -7.61 -5.47 -20.26
C TYR A 132 -9.13 -5.30 -20.27
N PRO A 133 -9.67 -4.27 -20.95
CA PRO A 133 -11.10 -3.93 -20.90
C PRO A 133 -12.02 -5.02 -21.46
N ASP A 134 -11.52 -5.86 -22.38
CA ASP A 134 -12.27 -6.99 -22.94
C ASP A 134 -12.48 -8.12 -21.92
N ILE A 135 -11.56 -8.24 -20.95
CA ILE A 135 -11.58 -9.27 -19.91
C ILE A 135 -12.25 -8.73 -18.63
N TYR A 136 -11.98 -7.46 -18.30
CA TYR A 136 -12.54 -6.76 -17.13
C TYR A 136 -13.42 -5.58 -17.56
N PRO A 137 -14.61 -5.86 -18.13
CA PRO A 137 -15.50 -4.79 -18.57
C PRO A 137 -16.00 -3.99 -17.36
N ASN A 138 -15.78 -2.69 -17.38
CA ASN A 138 -16.25 -1.80 -16.33
C ASN A 138 -17.75 -1.54 -16.47
N LYS A 139 -18.56 -2.32 -15.74
CA LYS A 139 -20.02 -2.21 -15.75
C LYS A 139 -20.58 -1.27 -14.68
N ASN A 140 -19.74 -0.74 -13.79
CA ASN A 140 -20.19 0.05 -12.64
C ASN A 140 -20.07 1.56 -12.91
N PRO A 141 -21.19 2.33 -12.91
CA PRO A 141 -21.15 3.77 -13.14
C PRO A 141 -20.36 4.55 -12.06
N ILE A 142 -20.18 3.96 -10.87
CA ILE A 142 -19.47 4.58 -9.73
C ILE A 142 -17.94 4.51 -9.92
N HIS A 143 -17.44 3.55 -10.70
CA HIS A 143 -16.00 3.39 -10.98
C HIS A 143 -15.63 3.77 -12.42
N GLY A 144 -16.38 4.69 -13.03
CA GLY A 144 -16.08 5.21 -14.37
C GLY A 144 -14.79 6.04 -14.44
N THR A 145 -14.61 6.79 -15.53
CA THR A 145 -13.38 7.55 -15.83
C THR A 145 -12.86 8.39 -14.65
N LYS A 146 -13.74 9.12 -13.95
CA LYS A 146 -13.33 9.96 -12.81
C LYS A 146 -12.70 9.16 -11.67
N HIS A 147 -13.16 7.93 -11.43
CA HIS A 147 -12.60 7.08 -10.40
C HIS A 147 -11.21 6.57 -10.82
N ARG A 148 -11.03 6.21 -12.10
CA ARG A 148 -9.70 5.91 -12.67
C ARG A 148 -8.73 7.08 -12.51
N ASP A 149 -9.16 8.29 -12.84
CA ASP A 149 -8.33 9.49 -12.72
C ASP A 149 -7.96 9.74 -11.25
N HIS A 150 -8.91 9.53 -10.33
CA HIS A 150 -8.66 9.57 -8.89
C HIS A 150 -7.63 8.52 -8.44
N CYS A 151 -7.71 7.27 -8.92
CA CYS A 151 -6.72 6.24 -8.60
C CYS A 151 -5.30 6.65 -9.03
N ILE A 152 -5.15 7.20 -10.24
CA ILE A 152 -3.85 7.65 -10.76
C ILE A 152 -3.31 8.83 -9.92
N GLU A 153 -4.15 9.82 -9.67
CA GLU A 153 -3.79 10.99 -8.88
C GLU A 153 -3.41 10.62 -7.44
N HIS A 154 -4.12 9.67 -6.85
CA HIS A 154 -3.85 9.14 -5.52
C HIS A 154 -2.51 8.39 -5.47
N LEU A 155 -2.23 7.51 -6.45
CA LEU A 155 -0.93 6.84 -6.57
C LEU A 155 0.21 7.85 -6.73
N ARG A 156 0.04 8.88 -7.55
CA ARG A 156 1.03 9.96 -7.70
C ARG A 156 1.32 10.64 -6.37
N GLN A 157 0.29 11.00 -5.60
CA GLN A 157 0.45 11.63 -4.29
C GLN A 157 1.18 10.72 -3.30
N ILE A 158 0.85 9.43 -3.25
CA ILE A 158 1.51 8.48 -2.34
C ILE A 158 2.97 8.19 -2.73
N ILE A 159 3.27 8.08 -4.02
CA ILE A 159 4.65 7.93 -4.50
C ILE A 159 5.49 9.13 -4.07
N LEU A 160 5.00 10.35 -4.30
CA LEU A 160 5.71 11.57 -3.89
C LEU A 160 5.76 11.72 -2.36
N CYS A 161 4.75 11.27 -1.63
CA CYS A 161 4.75 11.31 -0.17
C CYS A 161 5.80 10.38 0.44
N ASN A 162 6.05 9.21 -0.17
CA ASN A 162 7.06 8.28 0.31
C ASN A 162 8.46 8.62 -0.21
N SER A 163 8.59 9.19 -1.41
CA SER A 163 9.85 9.71 -1.99
C SER A 163 11.06 8.81 -1.70
N ASP A 164 11.05 7.60 -2.23
CA ASP A 164 12.16 6.67 -2.07
C ASP A 164 13.45 7.24 -2.69
N LEU A 165 14.51 7.32 -1.88
CA LEU A 165 15.80 7.91 -2.25
C LEU A 165 16.84 6.86 -2.66
N THR A 166 16.46 5.59 -2.78
CA THR A 166 17.35 4.51 -3.24
C THR A 166 17.90 4.85 -4.63
N PRO A 167 19.24 4.99 -4.78
CA PRO A 167 19.82 5.25 -6.09
C PRO A 167 19.72 4.01 -6.97
N ILE A 168 19.14 4.17 -8.16
CA ILE A 168 19.01 3.10 -9.16
C ILE A 168 20.01 3.34 -10.32
N PRO A 169 20.80 2.33 -10.72
CA PRO A 169 21.73 2.45 -11.82
C PRO A 169 21.05 2.32 -13.18
N SER A 170 21.74 2.79 -14.23
CA SER A 170 21.45 2.43 -15.61
C SER A 170 22.47 1.41 -16.12
N ILE A 171 22.05 0.49 -16.99
CA ILE A 171 22.90 -0.54 -17.61
C ILE A 171 22.82 -0.36 -19.13
N PHE A 172 23.97 -0.33 -19.80
CA PHE A 172 24.05 -0.31 -21.25
C PHE A 172 23.79 -1.71 -21.82
N TYR A 173 22.84 -1.82 -22.75
CA TYR A 173 22.50 -3.06 -23.42
C TYR A 173 22.83 -2.96 -24.92
N ILE A 174 23.64 -3.91 -25.41
CA ILE A 174 24.07 -3.92 -26.82
C ILE A 174 22.87 -4.04 -27.76
N GLY A 175 21.91 -4.92 -27.46
CA GLY A 175 20.78 -5.20 -28.36
C GLY A 175 19.81 -4.04 -28.57
N VAL A 176 19.87 -2.99 -27.74
CA VAL A 176 19.07 -1.76 -27.93
C VAL A 176 19.94 -0.52 -28.11
N GLU A 177 21.27 -0.68 -28.10
CA GLU A 177 22.28 0.38 -28.24
C GLU A 177 22.10 1.58 -27.27
N ASP A 178 21.49 1.34 -26.10
CA ASP A 178 21.20 2.38 -25.12
C ASP A 178 21.29 1.87 -23.67
N ASN A 179 21.23 2.80 -22.72
CA ASN A 179 21.11 2.52 -21.30
C ASN A 179 19.64 2.31 -20.91
N TYR A 180 19.37 1.31 -20.08
CA TYR A 180 18.08 1.11 -19.45
C TYR A 180 18.20 1.12 -17.92
N ILE A 181 17.15 1.60 -17.25
CA ILE A 181 17.12 1.69 -15.78
C ILE A 181 16.98 0.30 -15.18
N ASN A 182 17.87 -0.01 -14.22
CA ASN A 182 17.77 -1.21 -13.41
C ASN A 182 17.36 -0.79 -11.99
N SER A 183 16.05 -0.89 -11.72
CA SER A 183 15.45 -0.61 -10.42
C SER A 183 15.55 -1.76 -9.42
N ASP A 184 16.17 -2.89 -9.78
CA ASP A 184 16.34 -4.03 -8.88
C ASP A 184 17.44 -3.73 -7.86
N ARG A 185 17.04 -3.10 -6.75
CA ARG A 185 17.91 -2.61 -5.68
C ARG A 185 17.30 -2.94 -4.30
N PRO A 186 18.08 -2.88 -3.21
CA PRO A 186 17.51 -3.00 -1.88
C PRO A 186 16.81 -1.68 -1.50
N HIS A 187 15.54 -1.78 -1.11
CA HIS A 187 14.71 -0.67 -0.66
C HIS A 187 14.34 -0.86 0.82
N THR A 188 14.31 0.23 1.58
CA THR A 188 13.76 0.20 2.96
C THR A 188 12.24 0.30 2.90
N CYS A 189 11.57 -0.78 3.24
CA CYS A 189 10.13 -0.93 3.19
C CYS A 189 9.54 -1.02 4.60
N ARG A 190 8.26 -0.67 4.76
CA ARG A 190 7.48 -1.12 5.91
C ARG A 190 7.10 -2.58 5.70
N ASN A 191 7.12 -3.37 6.77
CA ASN A 191 6.72 -4.77 6.73
C ASN A 191 5.23 -4.88 6.38
N PHE A 192 4.94 -5.10 5.10
CA PHE A 192 3.57 -5.15 4.59
C PHE A 192 2.79 -6.32 5.19
N GLN A 193 3.46 -7.44 5.47
CA GLN A 193 2.82 -8.61 6.05
C GLN A 193 2.27 -8.32 7.46
N LYS A 194 3.03 -7.60 8.30
CA LYS A 194 2.56 -7.15 9.62
C LYS A 194 1.36 -6.21 9.52
N ILE A 195 1.37 -5.31 8.54
CA ILE A 195 0.24 -4.41 8.27
C ILE A 195 -0.98 -5.21 7.84
N ARG A 196 -0.80 -6.19 6.95
CA ARG A 196 -1.86 -7.06 6.45
C ARG A 196 -2.50 -7.90 7.55
N GLU A 197 -1.68 -8.50 8.42
CA GLU A 197 -2.10 -9.26 9.60
C GLU A 197 -2.97 -8.41 10.52
N PHE A 198 -2.53 -7.18 10.83
CA PHE A 198 -3.32 -6.25 11.64
C PHE A 198 -4.66 -5.89 11.00
N VAL A 199 -4.67 -5.53 9.73
CA VAL A 199 -5.92 -5.19 9.03
C VAL A 199 -6.88 -6.38 9.02
N PHE A 200 -6.37 -7.58 8.80
CA PHE A 200 -7.20 -8.79 8.82
C PHE A 200 -7.76 -9.07 10.22
N ASP A 201 -6.94 -8.97 11.27
CA ASP A 201 -7.40 -9.15 12.65
C ASP A 201 -8.46 -8.11 13.05
N ARG A 202 -8.38 -6.88 12.52
CA ARG A 202 -9.40 -5.83 12.68
C ARG A 202 -10.68 -6.11 11.88
N PHE A 203 -10.57 -6.76 10.74
CA PHE A 203 -11.72 -7.08 9.88
C PHE A 203 -12.58 -8.22 10.45
N ASN A 204 -11.95 -9.34 10.82
CA ASN A 204 -12.65 -10.55 11.25
C ASN A 204 -11.96 -11.34 12.36
N GLY A 205 -10.89 -10.81 12.95
CA GLY A 205 -10.15 -11.47 14.02
C GLY A 205 -10.54 -11.01 15.42
N SER A 206 -9.60 -11.17 16.33
CA SER A 206 -9.76 -10.95 17.77
C SER A 206 -9.87 -9.48 18.16
N SER A 207 -9.28 -8.57 17.37
CA SER A 207 -9.35 -7.12 17.61
C SER A 207 -10.48 -6.42 16.85
N ARG A 208 -11.39 -7.17 16.23
CA ARG A 208 -12.57 -6.63 15.54
C ARG A 208 -13.42 -5.79 16.49
N VAL A 209 -13.78 -4.59 16.04
CA VAL A 209 -14.77 -3.73 16.74
C VAL A 209 -16.18 -4.11 16.27
N ALA A 210 -17.05 -4.41 17.22
CA ALA A 210 -18.44 -4.68 16.93
C ALA A 210 -19.19 -3.39 16.56
N PRO A 211 -20.17 -3.46 15.63
CA PRO A 211 -21.09 -2.36 15.39
C PRO A 211 -21.81 -1.92 16.67
N ARG A 212 -22.20 -0.64 16.74
CA ARG A 212 -22.96 -0.10 17.86
C ARG A 212 -24.31 -0.82 17.95
N PRO A 213 -24.71 -1.33 19.13
CA PRO A 213 -25.96 -2.07 19.29
C PRO A 213 -27.17 -1.28 18.79
N GLY A 214 -28.06 -1.95 18.06
CA GLY A 214 -29.30 -1.35 17.55
C GLY A 214 -29.14 -0.37 16.36
N THR A 215 -27.95 -0.28 15.75
CA THR A 215 -27.70 0.63 14.62
C THR A 215 -27.52 -0.06 13.26
N VAL A 216 -27.29 -1.39 13.25
CA VAL A 216 -27.08 -2.14 12.01
C VAL A 216 -28.44 -2.51 11.41
N TRP A 217 -28.67 -2.11 10.15
CA TRP A 217 -29.92 -2.36 9.43
C TRP A 217 -29.99 -3.76 8.79
N SER A 218 -28.88 -4.52 8.72
CA SER A 218 -28.85 -5.92 8.25
C SER A 218 -27.53 -6.63 8.61
N ASP A 219 -27.56 -7.96 8.71
CA ASP A 219 -26.40 -8.86 8.94
C ASP A 219 -25.34 -8.87 7.82
N GLU A 220 -25.30 -7.84 6.97
CA GLU A 220 -24.41 -7.74 5.79
C GLU A 220 -22.91 -7.83 6.13
N TRP A 221 -22.51 -7.54 7.38
CA TRP A 221 -21.13 -7.75 7.87
C TRP A 221 -20.82 -9.18 8.32
N ILE A 222 -21.83 -10.05 8.37
CA ILE A 222 -21.70 -11.48 8.67
C ILE A 222 -21.61 -12.28 7.36
N ASN A 223 -22.10 -11.72 6.24
CA ASN A 223 -22.22 -12.43 4.98
C ASN A 223 -20.96 -12.26 4.12
N THR A 224 -20.07 -13.26 4.16
CA THR A 224 -18.81 -13.35 3.41
C THR A 224 -18.98 -13.46 1.89
N ASP A 225 -20.21 -13.58 1.40
CA ASP A 225 -20.51 -13.89 0.00
C ASP A 225 -20.84 -12.67 -0.86
N ARG A 226 -20.72 -11.44 -0.34
CA ARG A 226 -20.80 -10.26 -1.20
C ARG A 226 -19.48 -10.06 -1.95
N PRO A 227 -19.52 -9.86 -3.29
CA PRO A 227 -18.36 -9.33 -3.99
C PRO A 227 -18.12 -7.92 -3.45
N HIS A 228 -17.11 -7.79 -2.59
CA HIS A 228 -16.63 -6.50 -2.11
C HIS A 228 -15.94 -5.82 -3.30
N THR A 229 -16.74 -5.05 -4.06
CA THR A 229 -16.26 -4.14 -5.12
C THR A 229 -15.10 -3.30 -4.62
#